data_AF-A0A9D2ICN0-F1
#
_entry.id   AF-A0A9D2ICN0-F1
#
_cell.length_a   1.000
_cell.length_b   1.000
_cell.length_c   1.000
_cell.angle_alpha   90.00
_cell.angle_beta   90.00
_cell.angle_gamma   90.00
#
_symmetry.space_group_name_H-M   'P 1'
#
loop_
_entity.id
_entity.type
_entity.pdbx_description
1 polymer ?
#
loop_
_entity_poly.entity_id
_entity_poly.type
_entity_poly.pdbx_seq_one_letter_code
_entity_poly.pdbx_strand_id
1 'polypeptide(L)'
;MEKRADKIAEILAKLRAGAGHLACGGYLGSLDPLHLTDLLTQLVYDRLKRKCEMVDEIYRFSGQNWNQTFYALLFRYIGDLPNRETYMELARRATYTMVLRERPSRQRIEALLFGTSGWLSTFRPDDYVRRLRSDFDYFQSKYGIDPIELSRWKTTKIRPNNAPHLRIAQLASFLAQHNFVFEQVLACQTRKDVYDLFSVEAAPYWSGNDTRQEPPKRVGQMKSDIFGINLVAILQYAYGSYIQDEGLRDRAFALLECIPPEENQYITRWRGYGLEPQNAFDTQALLQLALEYCAQKRCDHCPVAGRVIDKIIRAE
;
A
#
# COMPACT_ATOMS: atom_id res chain seq x y z
N MET A 1 5.14 -40.02 25.49
CA MET A 1 4.31 -38.91 24.98
C MET A 1 4.55 -37.63 25.76
N GLU A 2 4.50 -37.66 27.09
CA GLU A 2 4.75 -36.51 27.99
C GLU A 2 6.09 -35.80 27.71
N LYS A 3 7.20 -36.56 27.64
CA LYS A 3 8.54 -36.02 27.28
C LYS A 3 8.60 -35.28 25.93
N ARG A 4 7.80 -35.70 24.94
CA ARG A 4 7.75 -35.04 23.61
C ARG A 4 6.98 -33.73 23.68
N ALA A 5 5.89 -33.70 24.43
CA ALA A 5 5.09 -32.49 24.64
C ALA A 5 5.89 -31.43 25.41
N ASP A 6 6.61 -31.83 26.46
CA ASP A 6 7.48 -30.94 27.23
C ASP A 6 8.59 -30.33 26.35
N LYS A 7 9.16 -31.15 25.46
CA LYS A 7 10.19 -30.69 24.52
C LYS A 7 9.66 -29.67 23.51
N ILE A 8 8.48 -29.92 22.95
CA ILE A 8 7.81 -28.97 22.05
C ILE A 8 7.55 -27.64 22.77
N ALA A 9 7.06 -27.70 24.02
CA ALA A 9 6.82 -26.52 24.83
C ALA A 9 8.12 -25.74 25.10
N GLU A 10 9.24 -26.43 25.37
CA GLU A 10 10.56 -25.82 25.56
C GLU A 10 11.03 -25.07 24.29
N ILE A 11 10.91 -25.70 23.12
CA ILE A 11 11.31 -25.09 21.83
C ILE A 11 10.45 -23.86 21.53
N LEU A 12 9.13 -23.96 21.71
CA LEU A 12 8.21 -22.84 21.52
C LEU A 12 8.52 -21.69 22.47
N ALA A 13 8.83 -21.97 23.74
CA ALA A 13 9.20 -20.94 24.71
C ALA A 13 10.46 -20.17 24.26
N LYS A 14 11.49 -20.89 23.75
CA LYS A 14 12.71 -20.28 23.21
C LYS A 14 12.42 -19.41 21.99
N LEU A 15 11.61 -19.91 21.05
CA LEU A 15 11.22 -19.15 19.85
C LEU A 15 10.45 -17.88 20.21
N ARG A 16 9.50 -17.95 21.16
CA ARG A 16 8.74 -16.78 21.63
C ARG A 16 9.62 -15.76 22.35
N ALA A 17 10.57 -16.22 23.18
CA ALA A 17 11.50 -15.34 23.88
C ALA A 17 12.41 -14.56 22.91
N GLY A 18 12.90 -15.23 21.87
CA GLY A 18 13.73 -14.62 20.84
C GLY A 18 12.99 -14.02 19.64
N ALA A 19 11.64 -14.01 19.64
CA ALA A 19 10.85 -13.62 18.48
C ALA A 19 11.10 -12.18 18.02
N GLY A 20 11.28 -11.25 18.98
CA GLY A 20 11.64 -9.85 18.68
C GLY A 20 12.97 -9.71 17.94
N HIS A 21 13.86 -10.70 18.06
CA HIS A 21 15.14 -10.79 17.37
C HIS A 21 15.09 -11.62 16.08
N LEU A 22 13.93 -12.16 15.69
CA LEU A 22 13.78 -13.12 14.58
C LEU A 22 14.53 -14.42 14.84
N ALA A 23 14.34 -15.03 16.03
CA ALA A 23 15.03 -16.27 16.43
C ALA A 23 14.90 -17.46 15.46
N CYS A 24 13.90 -17.47 14.57
CA CYS A 24 13.79 -18.47 13.50
C CYS A 24 14.70 -18.20 12.28
N GLY A 25 15.41 -17.07 12.24
CA GLY A 25 16.21 -16.65 11.09
C GLY A 25 17.33 -17.61 10.74
N GLY A 26 18.07 -18.12 11.73
CA GLY A 26 19.12 -19.11 11.48
C GLY A 26 18.59 -20.42 10.89
N TYR A 27 17.37 -20.82 11.27
CA TYR A 27 16.71 -21.97 10.65
C TYR A 27 16.37 -21.67 9.18
N LEU A 28 15.73 -20.53 8.90
CA LEU A 28 15.34 -20.13 7.55
C LEU A 28 16.55 -20.01 6.61
N GLY A 29 17.64 -19.39 7.08
CA GLY A 29 18.88 -19.28 6.30
C GLY A 29 19.59 -20.60 6.05
N SER A 30 19.24 -21.67 6.78
CA SER A 30 19.79 -23.02 6.60
C SER A 30 18.96 -23.92 5.67
N LEU A 31 17.80 -23.46 5.22
CA LEU A 31 16.95 -24.26 4.34
C LEU A 31 17.49 -24.29 2.91
N ASP A 32 17.31 -25.41 2.23
CA ASP A 32 17.48 -25.44 0.79
C ASP A 32 16.40 -24.60 0.10
N PRO A 33 16.64 -24.15 -1.15
CA PRO A 33 15.75 -23.23 -1.85
C PRO A 33 14.30 -23.73 -1.97
N LEU A 34 14.08 -25.03 -2.16
CA LEU A 34 12.74 -25.58 -2.37
C LEU A 34 11.89 -25.41 -1.10
N HIS A 35 12.42 -25.78 0.07
CA HIS A 35 11.70 -25.64 1.33
C HIS A 35 11.52 -24.17 1.75
N LEU A 36 12.47 -23.31 1.38
CA LEU A 36 12.35 -21.87 1.63
C LEU A 36 11.22 -21.27 0.77
N THR A 37 11.19 -21.54 -0.53
CA THR A 37 10.14 -21.05 -1.44
C THR A 37 8.75 -21.50 -0.99
N ASP A 38 8.61 -22.74 -0.56
CA ASP A 38 7.35 -23.27 -0.04
C ASP A 38 6.88 -22.53 1.24
N LEU A 39 7.79 -22.26 2.18
CA LEU A 39 7.47 -21.44 3.37
C LEU A 39 7.11 -20.00 3.01
N LEU A 40 7.88 -19.36 2.13
CA LEU A 40 7.61 -17.99 1.71
C LEU A 40 6.25 -17.90 1.00
N THR A 41 5.93 -18.89 0.17
CA THR A 41 4.62 -19.00 -0.49
C THR A 41 3.50 -19.01 0.53
N GLN A 42 3.55 -19.90 1.53
CA GLN A 42 2.55 -19.95 2.59
C GLN A 42 2.40 -18.59 3.31
N LEU A 43 3.51 -17.92 3.59
CA LEU A 43 3.52 -16.60 4.25
C LEU A 43 2.95 -15.48 3.36
N VAL A 44 3.17 -15.49 2.05
CA VAL A 44 2.53 -14.54 1.13
C VAL A 44 1.02 -14.77 1.10
N TYR A 45 0.55 -16.03 1.06
CA TYR A 45 -0.87 -16.34 1.14
C TYR A 45 -1.51 -15.79 2.43
N ASP A 46 -0.88 -16.03 3.58
CA ASP A 46 -1.34 -15.50 4.87
C ASP A 46 -1.42 -13.96 4.85
N ARG A 47 -0.44 -13.33 4.21
CA ARG A 47 -0.43 -11.87 4.05
C ARG A 47 -1.56 -11.38 3.18
N LEU A 48 -1.76 -11.95 1.99
CA LEU A 48 -2.79 -11.54 1.06
C LEU A 48 -4.18 -11.72 1.66
N LYS A 49 -4.42 -12.85 2.34
CA LYS A 49 -5.68 -13.10 3.05
C LYS A 49 -5.97 -12.00 4.08
N ARG A 50 -5.01 -11.68 4.95
CA ARG A 50 -5.17 -10.59 5.93
C ARG A 50 -5.36 -9.23 5.27
N LYS A 51 -4.67 -8.96 4.15
CA LYS A 51 -4.87 -7.72 3.40
C LYS A 51 -6.26 -7.67 2.76
N CYS A 52 -6.82 -8.81 2.35
CA CYS A 52 -8.19 -8.88 1.84
C CYS A 52 -9.22 -8.56 2.92
N GLU A 53 -9.03 -8.99 4.17
CA GLU A 53 -9.92 -8.61 5.27
C GLU A 53 -10.02 -7.07 5.39
N MET A 54 -8.89 -6.37 5.25
CA MET A 54 -8.86 -4.90 5.20
C MET A 54 -9.54 -4.33 3.96
N VAL A 55 -9.40 -4.97 2.80
CA VAL A 55 -10.13 -4.56 1.58
C VAL A 55 -11.62 -4.77 1.74
N ASP A 56 -12.07 -5.87 2.34
CA ASP A 56 -13.48 -6.20 2.57
C ASP A 56 -14.14 -5.19 3.52
N GLU A 57 -13.42 -4.73 4.54
CA GLU A 57 -13.86 -3.62 5.38
C GLU A 57 -14.07 -2.34 4.55
N ILE A 58 -13.06 -1.94 3.76
CA ILE A 58 -13.15 -0.75 2.92
C ILE A 58 -14.26 -0.90 1.87
N TYR A 59 -14.44 -2.08 1.30
CA TYR A 59 -15.49 -2.39 0.32
C TYR A 59 -16.88 -2.21 0.91
N ARG A 60 -17.12 -2.73 2.13
CA ARG A 60 -18.37 -2.52 2.86
C ARG A 60 -18.64 -1.03 3.13
N PHE A 61 -17.64 -0.30 3.63
CA PHE A 61 -17.78 1.15 3.85
C PHE A 61 -17.92 1.96 2.54
N SER A 62 -17.46 1.40 1.43
CA SER A 62 -17.58 1.99 0.09
C SER A 62 -18.92 1.66 -0.57
N GLY A 63 -19.91 1.17 0.18
CA GLY A 63 -21.23 0.81 -0.36
C GLY A 63 -21.17 -0.38 -1.32
N GLN A 64 -20.24 -1.30 -1.10
CA GLN A 64 -20.03 -2.49 -1.95
C GLN A 64 -19.69 -2.12 -3.40
N ASN A 65 -18.96 -1.01 -3.59
CA ASN A 65 -18.54 -0.52 -4.89
C ASN A 65 -17.01 -0.61 -5.05
N TRP A 66 -16.56 -1.42 -6.01
CA TRP A 66 -15.13 -1.65 -6.25
C TRP A 66 -14.38 -0.41 -6.75
N ASN A 67 -15.02 0.46 -7.52
CA ASN A 67 -14.41 1.71 -7.95
C ASN A 67 -14.17 2.66 -6.76
N GLN A 68 -15.14 2.77 -5.85
CA GLN A 68 -14.99 3.56 -4.62
C GLN A 68 -13.98 2.91 -3.65
N THR A 69 -13.89 1.58 -3.64
CA THR A 69 -12.91 0.81 -2.84
C THR A 69 -11.49 1.07 -3.33
N PHE A 70 -11.27 0.96 -4.64
CA PHE A 70 -10.01 1.35 -5.29
C PHE A 70 -9.64 2.79 -4.95
N TYR A 71 -10.59 3.73 -5.07
CA TYR A 71 -10.36 5.14 -4.77
C TYR A 71 -9.90 5.36 -3.31
N ALA A 72 -10.55 4.71 -2.34
CA ALA A 72 -10.15 4.79 -0.93
C ALA A 72 -8.75 4.20 -0.69
N LEU A 73 -8.42 3.07 -1.32
CA LEU A 73 -7.10 2.44 -1.22
C LEU A 73 -6.01 3.28 -1.89
N LEU A 74 -6.30 3.93 -3.02
CA LEU A 74 -5.38 4.85 -3.70
C LEU A 74 -4.95 5.98 -2.73
N PHE A 75 -5.90 6.59 -2.05
CA PHE A 75 -5.62 7.63 -1.04
C PHE A 75 -4.89 7.05 0.18
N ARG A 76 -5.17 5.81 0.57
CA ARG A 76 -4.45 5.14 1.66
C ARG A 76 -2.95 4.99 1.36
N TYR A 77 -2.57 4.81 0.10
CA TYR A 77 -1.19 4.47 -0.29
C TYR A 77 -0.42 5.58 -1.03
N ILE A 78 -1.07 6.66 -1.47
CA ILE A 78 -0.40 7.80 -2.10
C ILE A 78 0.58 8.49 -1.14
N GLY A 79 0.15 8.66 0.12
CA GLY A 79 0.93 9.31 1.18
C GLY A 79 1.88 8.38 1.91
N ASP A 80 2.62 8.94 2.86
CA ASP A 80 3.36 8.16 3.85
C ASP A 80 2.46 7.83 5.05
N LEU A 81 2.88 6.82 5.82
CA LEU A 81 2.14 6.30 6.98
C LEU A 81 1.60 7.39 7.95
N PRO A 82 2.33 8.47 8.28
CA PRO A 82 1.84 9.50 9.21
C PRO A 82 0.57 10.23 8.76
N ASN A 83 0.32 10.32 7.44
CA ASN A 83 -0.84 11.01 6.88
C ASN A 83 -1.90 10.06 6.33
N ARG A 84 -1.72 8.74 6.48
CA ARG A 84 -2.59 7.72 5.90
C ARG A 84 -4.07 7.95 6.24
N GLU A 85 -4.38 8.18 7.51
CA GLU A 85 -5.76 8.40 7.95
C GLU A 85 -6.32 9.73 7.45
N THR A 86 -5.49 10.78 7.37
CA THR A 86 -5.88 12.09 6.82
C THR A 86 -6.20 11.99 5.32
N TYR A 87 -5.43 11.22 4.54
CA TYR A 87 -5.76 10.95 3.15
C TYR A 87 -7.03 10.11 3.00
N MET A 88 -7.22 9.08 3.83
CA MET A 88 -8.45 8.30 3.79
C MET A 88 -9.68 9.13 4.14
N GLU A 89 -9.54 10.09 5.04
CA GLU A 89 -10.61 11.03 5.32
C GLU A 89 -10.87 11.98 4.15
N LEU A 90 -9.81 12.46 3.47
CA LEU A 90 -9.96 13.23 2.24
C LEU A 90 -10.77 12.45 1.19
N ALA A 91 -10.49 11.16 1.01
CA ALA A 91 -11.27 10.30 0.11
C ALA A 91 -12.74 10.10 0.55
N ARG A 92 -13.01 10.09 1.87
CA ARG A 92 -14.38 9.99 2.39
C ARG A 92 -15.18 11.28 2.18
N ARG A 93 -14.55 12.45 2.37
CA ARG A 93 -15.21 13.75 2.20
C ARG A 93 -15.35 14.15 0.73
N ALA A 94 -14.32 13.89 -0.09
CA ALA A 94 -14.35 14.05 -1.54
C ALA A 94 -14.54 12.69 -2.22
N THR A 95 -15.77 12.22 -2.29
CA THR A 95 -16.10 10.86 -2.78
C THR A 95 -15.75 10.64 -4.25
N TYR A 96 -15.59 9.38 -4.67
CA TYR A 96 -15.32 9.06 -6.08
C TYR A 96 -16.46 9.51 -7.00
N THR A 97 -17.71 9.44 -6.54
CA THR A 97 -18.87 9.94 -7.27
C THR A 97 -18.78 11.45 -7.54
N MET A 98 -18.30 12.24 -6.57
CA MET A 98 -18.06 13.67 -6.78
C MET A 98 -16.94 13.89 -7.80
N VAL A 99 -15.86 13.12 -7.70
CA VAL A 99 -14.77 13.15 -8.69
C VAL A 99 -15.31 12.88 -10.09
N LEU A 100 -16.08 11.80 -10.29
CA LEU A 100 -16.65 11.46 -11.61
C LEU A 100 -17.52 12.58 -12.19
N ARG A 101 -18.31 13.28 -11.36
CA ARG A 101 -19.17 14.39 -11.78
C ARG A 101 -18.37 15.61 -12.24
N GLU A 102 -17.23 15.88 -11.60
CA GLU A 102 -16.45 17.10 -11.83
C GLU A 102 -15.23 16.88 -12.75
N ARG A 103 -14.92 15.62 -13.05
CA ARG A 103 -13.78 15.15 -13.85
C ARG A 103 -13.59 15.81 -15.23
N PRO A 104 -14.63 16.23 -15.98
CA PRO A 104 -14.42 16.92 -17.25
C PRO A 104 -13.51 18.16 -17.15
N SER A 105 -13.29 18.70 -15.94
CA SER A 105 -12.30 19.72 -15.67
C SER A 105 -11.31 19.28 -14.59
N ARG A 106 -10.02 19.16 -14.96
CA ARG A 106 -8.93 18.92 -13.98
C ARG A 106 -8.93 19.98 -12.89
N GLN A 107 -9.13 21.26 -13.25
CA GLN A 107 -9.21 22.36 -12.29
C GLN A 107 -10.29 22.11 -11.23
N ARG A 108 -11.44 21.55 -11.62
CA ARG A 108 -12.52 21.24 -10.69
C ARG A 108 -12.19 20.07 -9.77
N ILE A 109 -11.45 19.06 -10.25
CA ILE A 109 -10.89 18.01 -9.38
C ILE A 109 -9.88 18.60 -8.40
N GLU A 110 -9.00 19.49 -8.87
CA GLU A 110 -8.05 20.19 -8.01
C GLU A 110 -8.76 21.01 -6.93
N ALA A 111 -9.80 21.77 -7.30
CA ALA A 111 -10.61 22.55 -6.35
C ALA A 111 -11.30 21.65 -5.33
N LEU A 112 -11.89 20.53 -5.78
CA LEU A 112 -12.51 19.54 -4.90
C LEU A 112 -11.50 18.99 -3.89
N LEU A 113 -10.34 18.50 -4.34
CA LEU A 113 -9.38 17.86 -3.44
C LEU A 113 -8.63 18.86 -2.56
N PHE A 114 -8.14 19.98 -3.12
CA PHE A 114 -7.43 20.99 -2.33
C PHE A 114 -8.35 21.71 -1.36
N GLY A 115 -9.56 22.03 -1.78
CA GLY A 115 -10.56 22.63 -0.89
C GLY A 115 -10.92 21.69 0.25
N THR A 116 -11.28 20.43 -0.06
CA THR A 116 -11.63 19.43 0.97
C THR A 116 -10.46 19.16 1.93
N SER A 117 -9.23 19.23 1.45
CA SER A 117 -8.04 19.01 2.28
C SER A 117 -7.69 20.18 3.21
N GLY A 118 -8.32 21.34 3.05
CA GLY A 118 -8.00 22.58 3.77
C GLY A 118 -6.82 23.38 3.19
N TRP A 119 -5.96 22.78 2.36
CA TRP A 119 -4.76 23.40 1.79
C TRP A 119 -5.04 24.64 0.94
N LEU A 120 -6.20 24.71 0.28
CA LEU A 120 -6.55 25.83 -0.60
C LEU A 120 -6.57 27.21 0.11
N SER A 121 -6.82 27.22 1.42
CA SER A 121 -6.77 28.42 2.26
C SER A 121 -5.35 28.98 2.44
N THR A 122 -4.32 28.14 2.32
CA THR A 122 -2.91 28.50 2.55
C THR A 122 -2.23 29.08 1.31
N PHE A 123 -2.77 28.84 0.13
CA PHE A 123 -2.16 29.27 -1.12
C PHE A 123 -2.35 30.77 -1.35
N ARG A 124 -1.32 31.40 -1.95
CA ARG A 124 -1.39 32.82 -2.32
C ARG A 124 -2.50 33.03 -3.37
N PRO A 125 -3.37 34.04 -3.22
CA PRO A 125 -4.46 34.27 -4.16
C PRO A 125 -3.96 34.90 -5.46
N ASP A 126 -3.65 34.06 -6.45
CA ASP A 126 -3.56 34.45 -7.86
C ASP A 126 -4.86 34.09 -8.61
N ASP A 127 -4.92 34.33 -9.92
CA ASP A 127 -6.12 34.06 -10.71
C ASP A 127 -6.52 32.59 -10.74
N TYR A 128 -5.55 31.68 -10.69
CA TYR A 128 -5.82 30.25 -10.67
C TYR A 128 -6.41 29.83 -9.32
N VAL A 129 -5.77 30.22 -8.21
CA VAL A 129 -6.23 29.93 -6.85
C VAL A 129 -7.59 30.58 -6.57
N ARG A 130 -7.87 31.77 -7.08
CA ARG A 130 -9.19 32.41 -6.97
C ARG A 130 -10.27 31.58 -7.65
N ARG A 131 -10.01 31.04 -8.85
CA ARG A 131 -10.94 30.13 -9.53
C ARG A 131 -11.16 28.85 -8.73
N LEU A 132 -10.10 28.24 -8.20
CA LEU A 132 -10.20 27.06 -7.35
C LEU A 132 -11.03 27.31 -6.09
N ARG A 133 -10.87 28.47 -5.45
CA ARG A 133 -11.67 28.87 -4.28
C ARG A 133 -13.13 29.02 -4.65
N SER A 134 -13.44 29.72 -5.75
CA SER A 134 -14.82 29.87 -6.22
C SER A 134 -15.46 28.52 -6.57
N ASP A 135 -14.73 27.63 -7.24
CA ASP A 135 -15.19 26.26 -7.53
C ASP A 135 -15.45 25.50 -6.21
N PHE A 136 -14.58 25.65 -5.21
CA PHE A 136 -14.74 24.97 -3.93
C PHE A 136 -15.88 25.53 -3.08
N ASP A 137 -16.11 26.85 -3.05
CA ASP A 137 -17.25 27.46 -2.37
C ASP A 137 -18.58 26.89 -2.90
N TYR A 138 -18.63 26.69 -4.23
CA TYR A 138 -19.74 25.99 -4.88
C TYR A 138 -19.82 24.52 -4.42
N PHE A 139 -18.70 23.80 -4.34
CA PHE A 139 -18.68 22.40 -3.87
C PHE A 139 -19.08 22.24 -2.41
N GLN A 140 -18.68 23.14 -1.52
CA GLN A 140 -19.13 23.12 -0.13
C GLN A 140 -20.65 23.19 -0.05
N SER A 141 -21.24 24.11 -0.82
CA SER A 141 -22.69 24.29 -0.89
C SER A 141 -23.41 23.11 -1.55
N LYS A 142 -22.88 22.60 -2.67
CA LYS A 142 -23.49 21.51 -3.47
C LYS A 142 -23.40 20.16 -2.77
N TYR A 143 -22.28 19.88 -2.12
CA TYR A 143 -21.94 18.54 -1.60
C TYR A 143 -21.89 18.48 -0.07
N GLY A 144 -22.05 19.60 0.64
CA GLY A 144 -21.99 19.64 2.10
C GLY A 144 -20.60 19.33 2.64
N ILE A 145 -19.54 19.78 1.95
CA ILE A 145 -18.16 19.43 2.30
C ILE A 145 -17.64 20.37 3.37
N ASP A 146 -17.34 19.80 4.53
CA ASP A 146 -16.50 20.44 5.54
C ASP A 146 -15.01 20.21 5.21
N PRO A 147 -14.15 21.23 5.16
CA PRO A 147 -12.71 21.08 4.93
C PRO A 147 -12.00 20.40 6.10
N ILE A 148 -10.97 19.61 5.82
CA ILE A 148 -10.10 19.04 6.84
C ILE A 148 -9.23 20.15 7.44
N GLU A 149 -9.15 20.21 8.76
CA GLU A 149 -8.23 21.12 9.46
C GLU A 149 -6.76 20.85 9.09
N LEU A 150 -6.03 21.92 8.77
CA LEU A 150 -4.62 21.84 8.36
C LEU A 150 -3.71 21.15 9.41
N SER A 151 -4.03 21.32 10.70
CA SER A 151 -3.32 20.73 11.84
C SER A 151 -3.24 19.19 11.79
N ARG A 152 -4.16 18.57 11.07
CA ARG A 152 -4.26 17.11 10.92
C ARG A 152 -3.30 16.55 9.88
N TRP A 153 -2.76 17.40 9.01
CA TRP A 153 -1.68 17.03 8.12
C TRP A 153 -0.35 17.10 8.87
N LYS A 154 0.33 15.96 8.99
CA LYS A 154 1.74 15.94 9.36
C LYS A 154 2.53 16.50 8.19
N THR A 155 3.41 17.46 8.46
CA THR A 155 4.26 18.12 7.45
C THR A 155 5.74 18.06 7.81
N THR A 156 6.05 17.81 9.08
CA THR A 156 7.43 17.67 9.58
C THR A 156 7.96 16.26 9.32
N LYS A 157 9.26 16.16 9.02
CA LYS A 157 9.97 14.89 8.76
C LYS A 157 9.38 14.06 7.60
N ILE A 158 8.76 14.73 6.62
CA ILE A 158 8.27 14.12 5.39
C ILE A 158 9.26 14.42 4.27
N ARG A 159 9.52 13.41 3.41
CA ARG A 159 10.35 13.59 2.22
C ARG A 159 9.67 14.62 1.28
N PRO A 160 10.40 15.55 0.65
CA PRO A 160 9.79 16.59 -0.19
C PRO A 160 8.81 16.05 -1.25
N ASN A 161 9.14 14.94 -1.89
CA ASN A 161 8.30 14.28 -2.90
C ASN A 161 7.01 13.64 -2.34
N ASN A 162 6.85 13.56 -1.01
CA ASN A 162 5.67 13.06 -0.31
C ASN A 162 4.88 14.18 0.39
N ALA A 163 5.22 15.44 0.15
CA ALA A 163 4.48 16.57 0.71
C ALA A 163 2.98 16.49 0.33
N PRO A 164 2.05 16.73 1.27
CA PRO A 164 0.62 16.55 1.02
C PRO A 164 0.08 17.28 -0.20
N HIS A 165 0.42 18.57 -0.36
CA HIS A 165 -0.04 19.38 -1.48
C HIS A 165 0.40 18.81 -2.83
N LEU A 166 1.63 18.29 -2.94
CA LEU A 166 2.13 17.69 -4.17
C LEU A 166 1.40 16.38 -4.51
N ARG A 167 1.21 15.50 -3.52
CA ARG A 167 0.48 14.24 -3.70
C ARG A 167 -0.99 14.47 -4.05
N ILE A 168 -1.63 15.48 -3.47
CA ILE A 168 -2.99 15.88 -3.83
C ILE A 168 -3.05 16.38 -5.28
N ALA A 169 -2.09 17.20 -5.72
CA ALA A 169 -2.02 17.63 -7.12
C ALA A 169 -1.86 16.45 -8.09
N GLN A 170 -1.00 15.47 -7.75
CA GLN A 170 -0.81 14.26 -8.55
C GLN A 170 -2.08 13.40 -8.61
N LEU A 171 -2.78 13.24 -7.49
CA LEU A 171 -4.09 12.58 -7.46
C LEU A 171 -5.10 13.28 -8.36
N ALA A 172 -5.16 14.62 -8.30
CA ALA A 172 -6.07 15.38 -9.14
C ALA A 172 -5.80 15.17 -10.63
N SER A 173 -4.52 15.21 -11.04
CA SER A 173 -4.11 14.88 -12.41
C SER A 173 -4.51 13.46 -12.80
N PHE A 174 -4.25 12.46 -11.94
CA PHE A 174 -4.53 11.05 -12.22
C PHE A 174 -6.03 10.81 -12.39
N LEU A 175 -6.84 11.34 -11.48
CA LEU A 175 -8.29 11.19 -11.52
C LEU A 175 -8.93 11.92 -12.70
N ALA A 176 -8.33 13.02 -13.17
CA ALA A 176 -8.78 13.75 -14.35
C ALA A 176 -8.46 13.03 -15.67
N GLN A 177 -7.36 12.27 -15.74
CA GLN A 177 -6.86 11.67 -16.98
C GLN A 177 -7.46 10.30 -17.31
N HIS A 178 -7.78 9.49 -16.29
CA HIS A 178 -8.14 8.08 -16.52
C HIS A 178 -9.66 7.85 -16.44
N ASN A 179 -10.20 7.13 -17.42
CA ASN A 179 -11.52 6.47 -17.38
C ASN A 179 -11.34 5.03 -16.87
N PHE A 180 -12.32 4.42 -16.20
CA PHE A 180 -12.29 2.97 -15.89
C PHE A 180 -10.98 2.54 -15.20
N VAL A 181 -10.63 3.26 -14.14
CA VAL A 181 -9.31 3.13 -13.50
C VAL A 181 -9.17 1.78 -12.80
N PHE A 182 -10.27 1.29 -12.23
CA PHE A 182 -10.27 -0.01 -11.55
C PHE A 182 -9.95 -1.15 -12.54
N GLU A 183 -10.56 -1.13 -13.72
CA GLU A 183 -10.31 -2.10 -14.78
C GLU A 183 -8.86 -2.06 -15.26
N GLN A 184 -8.27 -0.87 -15.41
CA GLN A 184 -6.84 -0.72 -15.75
C GLN A 184 -5.93 -1.32 -14.65
N VAL A 185 -6.27 -1.11 -13.38
CA VAL A 185 -5.53 -1.70 -12.26
C VAL A 185 -5.58 -3.23 -12.30
N LEU A 186 -6.74 -3.81 -12.56
CA LEU A 186 -6.87 -5.27 -12.66
C LEU A 186 -6.09 -5.85 -13.85
N ALA A 187 -5.93 -5.06 -14.92
CA ALA A 187 -5.23 -5.46 -16.14
C ALA A 187 -3.70 -5.38 -16.05
N CYS A 188 -3.12 -4.70 -15.05
CA CYS A 188 -1.66 -4.63 -14.89
C CYS A 188 -1.05 -6.03 -14.67
N GLN A 189 -0.01 -6.39 -15.42
CA GLN A 189 0.69 -7.67 -15.29
C GLN A 189 2.15 -7.50 -14.92
N THR A 190 2.74 -6.35 -15.29
CA THR A 190 4.16 -6.09 -15.10
C THR A 190 4.40 -4.86 -14.22
N ARG A 191 5.61 -4.78 -13.65
CA ARG A 191 6.09 -3.56 -12.97
C ARG A 191 6.01 -2.32 -13.87
N LYS A 192 6.22 -2.49 -15.18
CA LYS A 192 6.11 -1.40 -16.15
C LYS A 192 4.67 -0.93 -16.30
N ASP A 193 3.69 -1.83 -16.37
CA ASP A 193 2.27 -1.46 -16.48
C ASP A 193 1.84 -0.60 -15.29
N VAL A 194 2.26 -1.01 -14.08
CA VAL A 194 1.99 -0.24 -12.85
C VAL A 194 2.66 1.14 -12.92
N TYR A 195 3.92 1.20 -13.37
CA TYR A 195 4.60 2.48 -13.53
C TYR A 195 3.89 3.39 -14.54
N ASP A 196 3.55 2.87 -15.72
CA ASP A 196 2.91 3.64 -16.78
C ASP A 196 1.51 4.13 -16.35
N LEU A 197 0.76 3.32 -15.58
CA LEU A 197 -0.53 3.72 -15.03
C LEU A 197 -0.41 4.83 -13.98
N PHE A 198 0.56 4.77 -13.07
CA PHE A 198 0.65 5.70 -11.93
C PHE A 198 1.64 6.85 -12.13
N SER A 199 2.49 6.86 -13.17
CA SER A 199 3.52 7.90 -13.44
C SER A 199 2.92 9.21 -13.97
N VAL A 200 1.91 9.69 -13.26
CA VAL A 200 1.22 10.93 -13.55
C VAL A 200 2.00 12.12 -13.00
N GLU A 201 2.03 13.18 -13.80
CA GLU A 201 2.61 14.46 -13.43
C GLU A 201 1.55 15.37 -12.81
N ALA A 202 1.93 16.08 -11.74
CA ALA A 202 1.12 17.19 -11.25
C ALA A 202 0.97 18.26 -12.35
N ALA A 203 -0.14 19.01 -12.35
CA ALA A 203 -0.29 20.12 -13.29
C ALA A 203 0.91 21.08 -13.20
N PRO A 204 1.34 21.73 -14.31
CA PRO A 204 2.49 22.63 -14.33
C PRO A 204 2.49 23.69 -13.21
N TYR A 205 1.28 24.19 -12.89
CA TYR A 205 1.05 25.13 -11.79
C TYR A 205 1.56 24.60 -10.43
N TRP A 206 1.32 23.33 -10.12
CA TRP A 206 1.70 22.69 -8.85
C TRP A 206 3.10 22.07 -8.88
N SER A 207 3.62 21.74 -10.05
CA SER A 207 4.96 21.18 -10.18
C SER A 207 6.06 22.24 -10.02
N GLY A 208 5.72 23.53 -10.12
CA GLY A 208 6.67 24.64 -9.98
C GLY A 208 7.54 24.83 -11.23
N ASN A 209 7.12 24.26 -12.36
CA ASN A 209 7.94 24.14 -13.57
C ASN A 209 7.86 25.40 -14.47
N ASP A 210 7.89 26.59 -13.86
CA ASP A 210 7.82 27.87 -14.57
C ASP A 210 9.09 28.13 -15.41
N THR A 211 10.18 27.38 -15.15
CA THR A 211 11.49 27.57 -15.79
C THR A 211 11.98 26.41 -16.67
N ARG A 212 11.19 25.34 -16.89
CA ARG A 212 11.54 24.15 -17.72
C ARG A 212 12.87 23.43 -17.36
N GLN A 213 13.56 23.81 -16.29
CA GLN A 213 14.86 23.24 -15.89
C GLN A 213 14.74 22.21 -14.77
N GLU A 214 13.63 22.18 -14.02
CA GLU A 214 13.42 21.17 -12.98
C GLU A 214 12.76 19.91 -13.57
N PRO A 215 13.20 18.71 -13.13
CA PRO A 215 12.59 17.47 -13.56
C PRO A 215 11.10 17.44 -13.17
N PRO A 216 10.22 16.88 -14.02
CA PRO A 216 8.80 16.85 -13.76
C PRO A 216 8.51 16.09 -12.44
N LYS A 217 7.68 16.68 -11.57
CA LYS A 217 7.31 16.10 -10.28
C LYS A 217 6.29 14.97 -10.45
N ARG A 218 6.74 13.86 -11.02
CA ARG A 218 5.98 12.63 -11.26
C ARG A 218 5.98 11.72 -10.06
N VAL A 219 5.03 10.80 -10.04
CA VAL A 219 5.13 9.60 -9.21
C VAL A 219 6.30 8.76 -9.76
N GLY A 220 7.42 8.76 -9.03
CA GLY A 220 8.60 7.99 -9.42
C GLY A 220 8.44 6.49 -9.15
N GLN A 221 9.36 5.71 -9.71
CA GLN A 221 9.35 4.24 -9.68
C GLN A 221 9.11 3.66 -8.28
N MET A 222 9.80 4.16 -7.26
CA MET A 222 9.64 3.67 -5.87
C MET A 222 8.20 3.78 -5.38
N LYS A 223 7.48 4.85 -5.70
CA LYS A 223 6.07 5.02 -5.28
C LYS A 223 5.15 4.17 -6.15
N SER A 224 5.45 4.00 -7.44
CA SER A 224 4.73 3.05 -8.30
C SER A 224 4.90 1.60 -7.82
N ASP A 225 6.08 1.20 -7.36
CA ASP A 225 6.32 -0.12 -6.76
C ASP A 225 5.48 -0.30 -5.48
N ILE A 226 5.38 0.74 -4.63
CA ILE A 226 4.49 0.74 -3.46
C ILE A 226 3.03 0.51 -3.87
N PHE A 227 2.58 1.14 -4.96
CA PHE A 227 1.24 0.88 -5.51
C PHE A 227 1.10 -0.53 -6.07
N GLY A 228 2.09 -1.02 -6.81
CA GLY A 228 2.10 -2.40 -7.31
C GLY A 228 1.89 -3.42 -6.19
N ILE A 229 2.65 -3.28 -5.10
CA ILE A 229 2.61 -4.18 -3.94
C ILE A 229 1.33 -4.01 -3.12
N ASN A 230 0.96 -2.79 -2.76
CA ASN A 230 -0.06 -2.55 -1.73
C ASN A 230 -1.46 -2.25 -2.27
N LEU A 231 -1.57 -1.87 -3.54
CA LEU A 231 -2.82 -1.49 -4.19
C LEU A 231 -3.17 -2.48 -5.29
N VAL A 232 -2.31 -2.65 -6.30
CA VAL A 232 -2.60 -3.45 -7.49
C VAL A 232 -2.69 -4.93 -7.15
N ALA A 233 -1.61 -5.53 -6.63
CA ALA A 233 -1.58 -6.95 -6.29
C ALA A 233 -2.68 -7.31 -5.27
N ILE A 234 -2.91 -6.45 -4.27
CA ILE A 234 -3.96 -6.66 -3.28
C ILE A 234 -5.36 -6.61 -3.90
N LEU A 235 -5.63 -5.66 -4.80
CA LEU A 235 -6.94 -5.57 -5.46
C LEU A 235 -7.16 -6.71 -6.45
N GLN A 236 -6.13 -7.14 -7.19
CA GLN A 236 -6.20 -8.31 -8.05
C GLN A 236 -6.55 -9.55 -7.24
N TYR A 237 -5.84 -9.80 -6.14
CA TYR A 237 -6.12 -10.96 -5.31
C TYR A 237 -7.50 -10.88 -4.63
N ALA A 238 -7.89 -9.72 -4.07
CA ALA A 238 -9.16 -9.54 -3.39
C ALA A 238 -10.35 -9.65 -4.36
N TYR A 239 -10.29 -8.94 -5.49
CA TYR A 239 -11.35 -8.99 -6.49
C TYR A 239 -11.43 -10.35 -7.17
N GLY A 240 -10.29 -10.97 -7.51
CA GLY A 240 -10.23 -12.33 -8.03
C GLY A 240 -10.82 -13.35 -7.07
N SER A 241 -10.58 -13.21 -5.78
CA SER A 241 -11.24 -14.03 -4.75
C SER A 241 -12.76 -13.79 -4.71
N TYR A 242 -13.20 -12.54 -4.83
CA TYR A 242 -14.62 -12.19 -4.84
C TYR A 242 -15.38 -12.79 -6.04
N ILE A 243 -14.79 -12.74 -7.24
CA ILE A 243 -15.42 -13.29 -8.46
C ILE A 243 -15.03 -14.75 -8.77
N GLN A 244 -14.23 -15.39 -7.91
CA GLN A 244 -13.70 -16.74 -8.10
C GLN A 244 -12.86 -16.90 -9.40
N ASP A 245 -12.06 -15.88 -9.72
CA ASP A 245 -11.10 -15.88 -10.84
C ASP A 245 -9.69 -16.17 -10.33
N GLU A 246 -9.24 -17.43 -10.48
CA GLU A 246 -7.89 -17.86 -10.12
C GLU A 246 -6.81 -17.18 -10.98
N GLY A 247 -7.07 -16.92 -12.26
CA GLY A 247 -6.11 -16.24 -13.13
C GLY A 247 -5.81 -14.81 -12.67
N LEU A 248 -6.81 -14.12 -12.13
CA LEU A 248 -6.61 -12.80 -11.51
C LEU A 248 -5.86 -12.89 -10.18
N ARG A 249 -6.05 -13.96 -9.39
CA ARG A 249 -5.28 -14.20 -8.16
C ARG A 249 -3.82 -14.51 -8.48
N ASP A 250 -3.55 -15.34 -9.48
CA ASP A 250 -2.21 -15.67 -9.95
C ASP A 250 -1.46 -14.43 -10.47
N ARG A 251 -2.17 -13.52 -11.16
CA ARG A 251 -1.61 -12.23 -11.58
C ARG A 251 -1.07 -11.40 -10.40
N ALA A 252 -1.73 -11.45 -9.24
CA ALA A 252 -1.25 -10.73 -8.07
C ALA A 252 0.12 -11.25 -7.60
N PHE A 253 0.31 -12.58 -7.58
CA PHE A 253 1.59 -13.19 -7.22
C PHE A 253 2.66 -12.89 -8.26
N ALA A 254 2.36 -13.09 -9.55
CA ALA A 254 3.29 -12.79 -10.64
C ALA A 254 3.73 -11.31 -10.64
N LEU A 255 2.83 -10.38 -10.30
CA LEU A 255 3.18 -8.98 -10.17
C LEU A 255 4.15 -8.72 -9.02
N LEU A 256 3.96 -9.37 -7.86
CA LEU A 256 4.90 -9.27 -6.74
C LEU A 256 6.29 -9.84 -7.09
N GLU A 257 6.35 -10.88 -7.91
CA GLU A 257 7.61 -11.45 -8.40
C GLU A 257 8.35 -10.53 -9.37
N CYS A 258 7.63 -9.67 -10.09
CA CYS A 258 8.21 -8.69 -11.03
C CYS A 258 8.80 -7.44 -10.36
N ILE A 259 8.50 -7.19 -9.08
CA ILE A 259 8.91 -5.97 -8.37
C ILE A 259 10.18 -6.29 -7.54
N PRO A 260 11.24 -5.45 -7.59
CA PRO A 260 12.44 -5.66 -6.78
C PRO A 260 12.14 -5.76 -5.27
N PRO A 261 13.02 -6.44 -4.51
CA PRO A 261 12.83 -6.59 -3.08
C PRO A 261 12.82 -5.24 -2.38
N GLU A 262 11.90 -5.06 -1.45
CA GLU A 262 11.82 -3.84 -0.66
C GLU A 262 13.04 -3.67 0.26
N GLU A 263 13.49 -2.43 0.42
CA GLU A 263 14.52 -2.08 1.39
C GLU A 263 13.89 -1.50 2.66
N ASN A 264 14.02 -2.22 3.76
CA ASN A 264 13.64 -1.75 5.08
C ASN A 264 14.39 -2.52 6.17
N GLN A 265 14.30 -2.02 7.42
CA GLN A 265 15.01 -2.57 8.57
C GLN A 265 14.74 -4.06 8.81
N TYR A 266 13.55 -4.58 8.47
CA TYR A 266 13.24 -6.00 8.66
C TYR A 266 13.98 -6.85 7.64
N ILE A 267 13.98 -6.42 6.37
CA ILE A 267 14.72 -7.11 5.30
C ILE A 267 16.23 -7.08 5.57
N THR A 268 16.78 -5.96 6.06
CA THR A 268 18.18 -5.89 6.50
C THR A 268 18.50 -6.91 7.58
N ARG A 269 17.59 -7.12 8.54
CA ARG A 269 17.78 -8.13 9.60
C ARG A 269 17.69 -9.55 9.07
N TRP A 270 16.79 -9.83 8.13
CA TRP A 270 16.71 -11.15 7.48
C TRP A 270 17.97 -11.48 6.67
N ARG A 271 18.56 -10.50 5.97
CA ARG A 271 19.87 -10.65 5.31
C ARG A 271 20.99 -11.02 6.29
N GLY A 272 20.93 -10.50 7.52
CA GLY A 272 21.85 -10.90 8.61
C GLY A 272 21.81 -12.40 8.95
N TYR A 273 20.76 -13.11 8.56
CA TYR A 273 20.64 -14.57 8.69
C TYR A 273 20.96 -15.33 7.39
N GLY A 274 21.47 -14.66 6.36
CA GLY A 274 21.80 -15.27 5.06
C GLY A 274 20.62 -15.39 4.09
N LEU A 275 19.47 -14.76 4.39
CA LEU A 275 18.35 -14.71 3.46
C LEU A 275 18.53 -13.57 2.45
N GLU A 276 18.48 -13.88 1.16
CA GLU A 276 18.57 -12.90 0.08
C GLU A 276 17.27 -12.88 -0.74
N PRO A 277 16.29 -12.04 -0.37
CA PRO A 277 15.03 -11.89 -1.11
C PRO A 277 15.27 -11.43 -2.54
N GLN A 278 14.65 -12.10 -3.51
CA GLN A 278 14.84 -11.82 -4.94
C GLN A 278 13.87 -10.77 -5.47
N ASN A 279 12.70 -10.62 -4.84
CA ASN A 279 11.62 -9.76 -5.30
C ASN A 279 10.68 -9.36 -4.15
N ALA A 280 9.62 -8.63 -4.47
CA ALA A 280 8.63 -8.19 -3.50
C ALA A 280 7.81 -9.36 -2.93
N PHE A 281 7.61 -10.46 -3.67
CA PHE A 281 6.96 -11.65 -3.13
C PHE A 281 7.70 -12.15 -1.87
N ASP A 282 9.02 -12.32 -1.96
CA ASP A 282 9.86 -12.74 -0.83
C ASP A 282 9.84 -11.73 0.32
N THR A 283 9.99 -10.43 0.02
CA THR A 283 10.01 -9.42 1.08
C THR A 283 8.64 -9.30 1.77
N GLN A 284 7.55 -9.45 1.03
CA GLN A 284 6.20 -9.46 1.60
C GLN A 284 5.97 -10.67 2.51
N ALA A 285 6.44 -11.88 2.14
CA ALA A 285 6.42 -13.06 3.01
C ALA A 285 7.20 -12.82 4.32
N LEU A 286 8.44 -12.34 4.20
CA LEU A 286 9.31 -12.09 5.36
C LEU A 286 8.79 -10.96 6.25
N LEU A 287 8.13 -9.96 5.69
CA LEU A 287 7.43 -8.93 6.45
C LEU A 287 6.22 -9.49 7.18
N GLN A 288 5.46 -10.40 6.57
CA GLN A 288 4.37 -11.09 7.24
C GLN A 288 4.87 -11.89 8.44
N LEU A 289 5.94 -12.66 8.27
CA LEU A 289 6.58 -13.40 9.36
C LEU A 289 7.04 -12.46 10.49
N ALA A 290 7.79 -11.41 10.14
CA ALA A 290 8.33 -10.48 11.13
C ALA A 290 7.25 -9.72 11.91
N LEU A 291 6.24 -9.19 11.22
CA LEU A 291 5.26 -8.28 11.82
C LEU A 291 4.07 -8.99 12.45
N GLU A 292 3.58 -10.07 11.85
CA GLU A 292 2.32 -10.70 12.26
C GLU A 292 2.52 -11.96 13.11
N TYR A 293 3.69 -12.60 13.03
CA TYR A 293 4.04 -13.75 13.86
C TYR A 293 5.09 -13.40 14.90
N CYS A 294 6.27 -12.93 14.48
CA CYS A 294 7.39 -12.68 15.39
C CYS A 294 7.11 -11.52 16.37
N ALA A 295 6.68 -10.36 15.88
CA ALA A 295 6.38 -9.22 16.76
C ALA A 295 5.22 -9.51 17.72
N GLN A 296 4.26 -10.35 17.31
CA GLN A 296 3.11 -10.77 18.11
C GLN A 296 3.37 -12.04 18.96
N LYS A 297 4.58 -12.62 18.89
CA LYS A 297 4.97 -13.86 19.57
C LYS A 297 4.05 -15.07 19.28
N ARG A 298 3.41 -15.12 18.10
CA ARG A 298 2.46 -16.18 17.68
C ARG A 298 3.15 -17.43 17.12
N CYS A 299 4.25 -17.88 17.74
CA CYS A 299 5.04 -19.01 17.24
C CYS A 299 4.24 -20.32 17.18
N ASP A 300 3.29 -20.49 18.08
CA ASP A 300 2.31 -21.58 18.19
C ASP A 300 1.46 -21.77 16.93
N HIS A 301 1.23 -20.71 16.15
CA HIS A 301 0.47 -20.75 14.90
C HIS A 301 1.35 -20.42 13.67
N CYS A 302 2.67 -20.35 13.86
CA CYS A 302 3.60 -19.94 12.81
C CYS A 302 4.05 -21.14 11.98
N PRO A 303 3.93 -21.10 10.65
CA PRO A 303 4.36 -22.21 9.79
C PRO A 303 5.86 -22.52 9.91
N VAL A 304 6.69 -21.50 10.16
CA VAL A 304 8.14 -21.67 10.36
C VAL A 304 8.44 -22.40 11.67
N ALA A 305 7.75 -22.04 12.76
CA ALA A 305 7.98 -22.66 14.06
C ALA A 305 7.62 -24.15 14.06
N GLY A 306 6.53 -24.54 13.38
CA GLY A 306 6.18 -25.94 13.19
C GLY A 306 7.32 -26.73 12.53
N ARG A 307 7.91 -26.21 11.46
CA ARG A 307 9.05 -26.89 10.80
C ARG A 307 10.34 -26.89 11.61
N VAL A 308 10.58 -25.86 12.43
CA VAL A 308 11.70 -25.85 13.39
C VAL A 308 11.54 -26.99 14.39
N ILE A 309 10.35 -27.13 14.96
CA ILE A 309 10.02 -28.18 15.93
C ILE A 309 10.21 -29.56 15.30
N ASP A 310 9.66 -29.79 14.09
CA ASP A 310 9.79 -31.06 13.39
C ASP A 310 11.25 -31.40 13.07
N LYS A 311 12.07 -30.42 12.66
CA LYS A 311 13.50 -30.63 12.40
C LYS A 311 14.26 -31.04 13.67
N ILE A 312 14.00 -30.38 14.79
CA ILE A 312 14.69 -30.67 16.05
C ILE A 312 14.27 -32.05 16.57
N ILE A 313 12.98 -32.38 16.53
CA ILE A 313 12.48 -33.68 17.01
C ILE A 313 12.97 -34.85 16.15
N ARG A 314 13.14 -34.67 14.83
CA ARG A 314 13.63 -35.74 13.93
C ARG A 314 15.14 -35.96 14.01
N ALA A 315 15.89 -34.99 14.55
CA ALA A 315 17.34 -35.08 14.69
C ALA A 315 17.77 -35.82 15.97
N GLU A 316 16.82 -36.12 16.86
CA GLU A 316 16.97 -36.93 18.08
C GLU A 316 16.42 -38.35 17.88
#